data_AF-E7GJR8-F1
#
_entry.id   AF-E7GJR8-F1
#
_cell.length_a   1.000
_cell.length_b   1.000
_cell.length_c   1.000
_cell.angle_alpha   90.00
_cell.angle_beta   90.00
_cell.angle_gamma   90.00
#
_symmetry.space_group_name_H-M   'P 1'
#
loop_
_entity.id
_entity.type
_entity.pdbx_description
1 polymer ?
#
loop_
_entity_poly.entity_id
_entity_poly.type
_entity_poly.pdbx_seq_one_letter_code
_entity_poly.pdbx_strand_id
1 'polypeptide(L)'
;DSGDFTSEDNKMSKAGNPYLRCYLGEAANSVRKHIPEYADFYARKYAEVTKHQHKRALALTSRKLVRLVFGLLVKNQLYTGEKLDTEYNIESN
;
A
#
# COMPACT_ATOMS: atom_id res chain seq x y z
N ASP A 1 12.00 28.55 24.93
CA ASP A 1 10.71 28.16 24.34
C ASP A 1 11.00 27.30 23.12
N SER A 2 11.14 25.98 23.33
CA SER A 2 11.48 25.05 22.25
C SER A 2 10.18 24.68 21.53
N GLY A 3 9.96 25.34 20.40
CA GLY A 3 8.81 25.11 19.53
C GLY A 3 8.63 23.64 19.17
N ASP A 4 7.36 23.27 18.99
CA ASP A 4 6.82 21.94 18.72
C ASP A 4 7.64 21.14 17.68
N PHE A 5 8.63 20.38 18.15
CA PHE A 5 9.45 19.53 17.28
C PHE A 5 8.72 18.20 17.03
N THR A 6 8.08 18.07 15.87
CA THR A 6 7.56 16.78 15.42
C THR A 6 8.69 15.95 14.81
N SER A 7 9.07 14.87 15.49
CA SER A 7 10.04 13.91 14.96
C SER A 7 9.55 13.30 13.64
N GLU A 8 10.41 13.29 12.62
CA GLU A 8 10.10 12.60 11.37
C GLU A 8 9.98 11.08 11.59
N ASP A 9 10.65 10.52 12.59
CA ASP A 9 10.61 9.09 12.90
C ASP A 9 9.50 8.77 13.91
N ASN A 10 8.39 8.30 13.35
CA ASN A 10 7.25 7.79 14.09
C ASN A 10 7.23 6.26 14.10
N LYS A 11 6.84 5.68 15.24
CA LYS A 11 6.68 4.23 15.37
C LYS A 11 5.50 3.76 14.50
N MET A 12 5.75 2.75 13.67
CA MET A 12 4.69 2.10 12.91
C MET A 12 3.78 1.34 13.87
N SER A 13 2.47 1.55 13.77
CA SER A 13 1.48 0.72 14.46
C SER A 13 1.67 -0.74 14.08
N LYS A 14 1.75 -1.63 15.08
CA LYS A 14 1.92 -3.08 14.89
C LYS A 14 0.59 -3.83 15.05
N ALA A 15 -0.55 -3.14 14.90
CA ALA A 15 -1.86 -3.77 14.99
C ALA A 15 -2.08 -4.82 13.88
N GLY A 16 -2.90 -5.83 14.17
CA GLY A 16 -3.28 -6.90 13.25
C GLY A 16 -2.30 -8.09 13.23
N ASN A 17 -2.49 -8.98 12.26
CA ASN A 17 -1.70 -10.21 12.15
C ASN A 17 -0.26 -9.90 11.67
N PRO A 18 0.78 -10.32 12.42
CA PRO A 18 2.17 -10.01 12.08
C PRO A 18 2.62 -10.66 10.76
N TYR A 19 2.20 -11.89 10.48
CA TYR A 19 2.53 -12.61 9.25
C TYR A 19 1.89 -11.95 8.04
N LEU A 20 0.60 -11.61 8.13
CA LEU A 20 -0.11 -10.96 7.04
C LEU A 20 0.58 -9.65 6.63
N ARG A 21 1.00 -8.85 7.62
CA ARG A 21 1.71 -7.59 7.36
C ARG A 21 3.05 -7.81 6.67
N CYS A 22 3.82 -8.83 7.06
CA CYS A 22 5.07 -9.17 6.40
C CYS A 22 4.83 -9.57 4.94
N TYR A 23 3.87 -10.46 4.68
CA TYR A 23 3.54 -10.91 3.34
C TYR A 23 3.00 -9.80 2.44
N LEU A 24 2.18 -8.88 2.96
CA LEU A 24 1.74 -7.71 2.19
C LEU A 24 2.90 -6.75 1.86
N GLY A 25 3.92 -6.70 2.71
CA GLY A 25 5.17 -6.00 2.43
C GLY A 25 5.96 -6.65 1.30
N GLU A 26 6.14 -7.96 1.37
CA GLU A 26 6.84 -8.74 0.34
C GLU A 26 6.11 -8.72 -1.00
N ALA A 27 4.79 -8.89 -0.98
CA ALA A 27 3.93 -8.79 -2.15
C ALA A 27 4.08 -7.42 -2.81
N ALA A 28 4.06 -6.33 -2.04
CA ALA A 28 4.29 -4.98 -2.58
C ALA A 28 5.68 -4.82 -3.20
N ASN A 29 6.71 -5.45 -2.61
CA ASN A 29 8.06 -5.45 -3.16
C ASN A 29 8.18 -6.25 -4.45
N SER A 30 7.37 -7.30 -4.62
CA SER A 30 7.27 -8.05 -5.89
C SER A 30 6.48 -7.25 -6.92
N VAL A 31 5.30 -6.75 -6.55
CA VAL A 31 4.39 -6.00 -7.43
C VAL A 31 5.07 -4.78 -8.05
N ARG A 32 5.84 -4.00 -7.27
CA ARG A 32 6.58 -2.84 -7.82
C ARG A 32 7.63 -3.20 -8.89
N LYS A 33 8.04 -4.46 -9.01
CA LYS A 33 9.01 -4.91 -10.02
C LYS A 33 8.34 -5.37 -11.31
N HIS A 34 7.07 -5.75 -11.25
CA HIS A 34 6.35 -6.37 -12.37
C HIS A 34 5.22 -5.49 -12.91
N ILE A 35 4.65 -4.61 -12.09
CA ILE A 35 3.56 -3.72 -12.48
C ILE A 35 4.09 -2.27 -12.59
N PRO A 36 4.08 -1.66 -13.79
CA PRO A 36 4.66 -0.33 -14.01
C PRO A 36 4.00 0.75 -13.16
N GLU A 37 2.67 0.70 -12.99
CA GLU A 37 1.94 1.66 -12.16
C GLU A 37 2.42 1.68 -10.69
N TYR A 38 2.83 0.53 -10.17
CA TYR A 38 3.39 0.41 -8.82
C TYR A 38 4.87 0.78 -8.78
N ALA A 39 5.63 0.51 -9.84
CA ALA A 39 7.01 0.97 -9.99
C ALA A 39 7.07 2.51 -9.95
N ASP A 40 6.23 3.19 -10.73
CA ASP A 40 6.17 4.65 -10.81
C ASP A 40 5.70 5.26 -9.49
N PHE A 41 4.69 4.65 -8.87
CA PHE A 41 4.23 5.09 -7.54
C PHE A 41 5.37 4.96 -6.51
N TYR A 42 6.06 3.82 -6.48
CA TYR A 42 7.19 3.59 -5.58
C TYR A 42 8.31 4.61 -5.81
N ALA A 43 8.71 4.84 -7.07
CA ALA A 43 9.78 5.75 -7.43
C ALA A 43 9.46 7.20 -7.00
N ARG A 44 8.22 7.66 -7.24
CA ARG A 44 7.77 8.97 -6.74
C ARG A 44 7.85 9.05 -5.22
N LYS A 45 7.32 8.06 -4.50
CA LYS A 45 7.37 8.04 -3.02
C LYS A 45 8.78 7.90 -2.46
N TYR A 46 9.69 7.30 -3.21
CA TYR A 46 11.10 7.22 -2.86
C TYR A 46 11.78 8.59 -2.98
N ALA A 47 11.51 9.32 -4.06
CA ALA A 47 12.07 10.65 -4.31
C ALA A 47 11.49 11.74 -3.38
N GLU A 48 10.23 11.62 -2.96
CA GLU A 48 9.57 12.57 -2.04
C GLU A 48 10.18 12.57 -0.62
N VAL A 49 10.91 11.53 -0.25
CA VAL A 49 11.35 11.29 1.13
C VAL A 49 12.86 11.52 1.25
N THR A 50 13.31 12.14 2.34
CA THR A 50 14.74 12.40 2.60
C THR A 50 15.39 11.32 3.47
N LYS A 51 14.64 10.71 4.40
CA LYS A 51 15.12 9.68 5.33
C LYS A 51 14.33 8.39 5.24
N HIS A 52 15.01 7.25 5.36
CA HIS A 52 14.40 5.92 5.29
C HIS A 52 13.53 5.71 4.02
N GLN A 53 13.98 6.28 2.90
CA GLN A 53 13.30 6.30 1.60
C GLN A 53 12.71 4.95 1.23
N HIS A 54 13.53 3.90 1.24
CA HIS A 54 13.10 2.55 0.88
C HIS A 54 11.94 2.06 1.75
N LYS A 55 12.07 2.16 3.08
CA LYS A 55 11.07 1.68 4.04
C LYS A 55 9.76 2.47 3.92
N ARG A 56 9.84 3.79 3.77
CA ARG A 56 8.67 4.66 3.66
C ARG A 56 7.95 4.48 2.33
N ALA A 57 8.67 4.48 1.22
CA ALA A 57 8.12 4.24 -0.10
C ALA A 57 7.48 2.85 -0.18
N LEU A 58 8.14 1.81 0.35
CA LEU A 58 7.58 0.46 0.38
C LEU A 58 6.30 0.40 1.23
N ALA A 59 6.28 1.00 2.42
CA ALA A 59 5.10 1.03 3.28
C ALA A 59 3.90 1.76 2.64
N LEU A 60 4.15 2.84 1.88
CA LEU A 60 3.10 3.51 1.11
C LEU A 60 2.61 2.66 -0.06
N THR A 61 3.53 1.95 -0.72
CA THR A 61 3.21 1.04 -1.83
C THR A 61 2.38 -0.15 -1.33
N SER A 62 2.73 -0.76 -0.19
CA SER A 62 1.90 -1.78 0.47
C SER A 62 0.52 -1.25 0.80
N ARG A 63 0.40 -0.01 1.30
CA ARG A 63 -0.89 0.63 1.57
C ARG A 63 -1.72 0.88 0.30
N LYS A 64 -1.10 1.13 -0.85
CA LYS A 64 -1.78 1.21 -2.14
C LYS A 64 -2.29 -0.17 -2.57
N LEU A 65 -1.44 -1.20 -2.47
CA LEU A 65 -1.79 -2.58 -2.81
C LEU A 65 -2.95 -3.12 -1.96
N VAL A 66 -2.91 -2.91 -0.64
CA VAL A 66 -3.96 -3.37 0.28
C VAL A 66 -5.32 -2.77 -0.08
N ARG A 67 -5.36 -1.49 -0.49
CA ARG A 67 -6.62 -0.87 -0.93
C ARG A 67 -7.20 -1.53 -2.17
N LEU A 68 -6.34 -1.90 -3.13
CA LEU A 68 -6.77 -2.66 -4.30
C LEU A 68 -7.36 -4.01 -3.89
N VAL A 69 -6.60 -4.82 -3.14
CA VAL A 69 -7.06 -6.14 -2.67
C VAL A 69 -8.36 -6.03 -1.90
N PHE A 70 -8.47 -5.08 -0.97
CA PHE A 70 -9.69 -4.84 -0.21
C PHE A 70 -10.87 -4.46 -1.12
N GLY A 71 -10.67 -3.57 -2.10
CA GLY A 71 -11.70 -3.20 -3.05
C GLY A 71 -12.16 -4.35 -3.95
N LEU A 72 -11.26 -5.25 -4.32
CA LEU A 72 -11.58 -6.48 -5.05
C LEU A 72 -12.43 -7.43 -4.20
N LEU A 73 -12.01 -7.67 -2.95
CA LEU A 73 -12.72 -8.54 -2.02
C LEU A 73 -14.12 -8.02 -1.67
N VAL A 74 -14.25 -6.72 -1.38
CA VAL A 74 -15.53 -6.10 -1.03
C VAL A 74 -16.54 -6.18 -2.19
N LYS A 75 -16.06 -6.12 -3.43
CA LYS A 75 -16.89 -6.18 -4.63
C LYS A 75 -16.98 -7.59 -5.23
N ASN A 76 -16.40 -8.59 -4.57
CA ASN A 76 -16.28 -9.97 -5.07
C ASN A 76 -15.87 -10.03 -6.56
N GLN A 77 -14.88 -9.22 -6.96
CA GLN A 77 -14.47 -9.06 -8.35
C GLN A 77 -13.06 -9.59 -8.57
N LEU A 78 -12.82 -10.15 -9.76
CA LEU A 78 -11.48 -10.56 -10.18
C LEU A 78 -10.66 -9.33 -10.60
N TYR A 79 -9.35 -9.42 -10.42
CA TYR A 79 -8.44 -8.39 -10.90
C TYR A 79 -8.26 -8.51 -12.42
N THR A 80 -8.67 -7.48 -13.16
CA THR A 80 -8.56 -7.42 -14.62
C THR A 80 -7.43 -6.49 -15.11
N GLY A 81 -6.80 -5.73 -14.20
CA GLY A 81 -5.84 -4.69 -14.58
C GLY A 81 -6.48 -3.39 -15.08
N GLU A 82 -7.81 -3.35 -15.19
CA GLU A 82 -8.57 -2.16 -15.52
C GLU A 82 -9.01 -1.41 -14.25
N LYS A 83 -9.71 -0.27 -14.44
CA LYS A 83 -10.26 0.47 -13.31
C LYS A 83 -11.30 -0.40 -12.60
N LEU A 84 -11.32 -0.35 -11.27
CA LEU A 84 -12.32 -1.07 -10.48
C LEU A 84 -13.72 -0.62 -10.89
N ASP A 85 -14.61 -1.58 -11.13
CA ASP A 85 -16.02 -1.30 -11.40
C ASP A 85 -16.59 -0.45 -10.28
N THR A 86 -17.42 0.55 -10.61
CA THR A 86 -17.98 1.44 -9.57
C THR A 86 -19.10 0.75 -8.80
N GLU A 87 -19.66 -0.31 -9.37
CA GLU A 87 -20.79 -1.08 -8.86
C GLU A 87 -20.33 -2.22 -7.94
N TYR A 88 -21.19 -2.65 -7.02
CA TYR A 88 -20.95 -3.80 -6.16
C TYR A 88 -21.60 -5.03 -6.80
N ASN A 89 -20.87 -6.15 -6.90
CA ASN A 89 -21.49 -7.44 -7.24
C ASN A 89 -22.25 -7.94 -6.01
N ILE A 90 -23.47 -7.47 -5.84
CA ILE A 90 -24.39 -7.97 -4.82
C ILE A 90 -24.92 -9.30 -5.35
N GLU A 91 -24.23 -10.41 -5.08
CA GLU A 91 -24.88 -11.70 -5.14
C GLU A 91 -25.92 -11.71 -4.00
N SER A 92 -27.18 -11.57 -4.38
CA SER A 92 -28.31 -11.80 -3.50
C SER A 92 -28.30 -13.27 -3.10
N ASN A 93 -27.87 -13.52 -1.86
CA ASN A 93 -27.87 -14.82 -1.21
C ASN A 93 -29.31 -15.31 -0.93
#